data_AF-A0A3D5X7C3-F1
#
_entry.id   AF-A0A3D5X7C3-F1
#
_cell.length_a   1.000
_cell.length_b   1.000
_cell.length_c   1.000
_cell.angle_alpha   90.00
_cell.angle_beta   90.00
_cell.angle_gamma   90.00
#
_symmetry.space_group_name_H-M   'P 1'
#
loop_
_entity.id
_entity.type
_entity.pdbx_description
1 polymer ?
#
loop_
_entity_poly.entity_id
_entity_poly.type
_entity_poly.pdbx_seq_one_letter_code
_entity_poly.pdbx_strand_id
1 'polypeptide(L)'
;MKRKFFRINLKLVLLFLMGIWLSSCKTVYYPTTHNSPMLNNKGEFQASGIIGTGNFELQTAYAITDNIGVMLNGSYFNGTREIEINNEKTEIKEMHNLIEAG
;
A
#
# COMPACT_ATOMS: atom_id res chain seq x y z
N MET A 1 0.66 -26.20 -40.91
CA MET A 1 1.09 -25.39 -39.74
C MET A 1 1.08 -26.27 -38.48
N LYS A 2 2.22 -26.89 -38.11
CA LYS A 2 2.28 -27.86 -37.00
C LYS A 2 2.53 -27.11 -35.67
N ARG A 3 1.52 -27.02 -34.80
CA ARG A 3 1.63 -26.44 -33.46
C ARG A 3 2.50 -27.37 -32.59
N LYS A 4 3.72 -26.95 -32.25
CA LYS A 4 4.57 -27.66 -31.28
C LYS A 4 3.93 -27.48 -29.90
N PHE A 5 3.29 -28.54 -29.39
CA PHE A 5 2.80 -28.58 -28.02
C PHE A 5 4.01 -28.70 -27.09
N PHE A 6 4.32 -27.61 -26.40
CA PHE A 6 5.40 -27.55 -25.42
C PHE A 6 5.09 -28.54 -24.29
N ARG A 7 5.92 -29.58 -24.13
CA ARG A 7 5.76 -30.56 -23.04
C ARG A 7 6.20 -29.91 -21.73
N ILE A 8 5.23 -29.34 -21.01
CA ILE A 8 5.45 -28.71 -19.71
C ILE A 8 5.70 -29.82 -18.67
N ASN A 9 6.84 -29.73 -17.99
CA ASN A 9 7.21 -30.66 -16.93
C ASN A 9 6.44 -30.33 -15.64
N LEU A 10 5.54 -31.22 -15.22
CA LEU A 10 4.66 -31.03 -14.05
C LEU A 10 5.43 -30.67 -12.76
N LYS A 11 6.64 -31.24 -12.57
CA LYS A 11 7.52 -30.93 -11.43
C LYS A 11 7.98 -29.47 -11.42
N LEU A 12 8.28 -28.90 -12.59
CA LEU A 12 8.67 -27.50 -12.74
C LEU A 12 7.50 -26.55 -12.45
N VAL A 13 6.29 -26.94 -12.86
CA VAL A 13 5.06 -26.18 -12.54
C VAL A 13 4.80 -26.19 -11.03
N LEU A 14 4.95 -27.34 -10.39
CA LEU A 14 4.74 -27.48 -8.95
C LEU A 14 5.76 -26.67 -8.13
N LEU A 15 7.02 -26.66 -8.56
CA LEU A 15 8.10 -25.87 -7.95
C LEU A 15 7.83 -24.36 -8.09
N PHE A 16 7.38 -23.93 -9.27
CA PHE A 16 7.04 -22.53 -9.53
C PHE A 16 5.85 -22.06 -8.70
N LEU A 17 4.80 -22.89 -8.61
CA LEU A 17 3.67 -22.65 -7.71
C LEU A 17 4.17 -22.52 -6.27
N MET A 18 4.98 -23.44 -5.76
CA MET A 18 5.48 -23.36 -4.38
C MET A 18 6.26 -22.07 -4.09
N GLY A 19 7.01 -21.54 -5.06
CA GLY A 19 7.71 -20.26 -4.94
C GLY A 19 6.78 -19.05 -4.78
N ILE A 20 5.64 -19.04 -5.48
CA ILE A 20 4.63 -17.96 -5.36
C ILE A 20 4.03 -17.95 -3.95
N TRP A 21 3.73 -19.13 -3.39
CA TRP A 21 3.08 -19.23 -2.08
C TRP A 21 3.98 -18.79 -0.92
N LEU A 22 5.30 -18.94 -1.05
CA LEU A 22 6.27 -18.51 -0.03
C LEU A 22 6.45 -16.99 0.03
N SER A 23 6.01 -16.23 -0.98
CA SER A 23 6.13 -14.77 -1.02
C SER A 23 5.14 -14.02 -0.10
N SER A 24 4.13 -14.69 0.46
CA SER A 24 3.12 -14.04 1.32
C SER A 24 3.56 -13.83 2.78
N CYS A 25 4.69 -14.40 3.20
CA CYS A 25 5.13 -14.34 4.60
C CYS A 25 6.03 -13.14 4.90
N LYS A 26 5.53 -11.91 4.72
CA LYS A 26 5.91 -10.69 5.47
C LYS A 26 5.37 -9.44 4.79
N THR A 27 4.30 -8.89 5.33
CA THR A 27 4.18 -7.43 5.42
C THR A 27 3.28 -7.11 6.60
N VAL A 28 3.77 -6.29 7.53
CA VAL A 28 2.90 -5.67 8.53
C VAL A 28 2.03 -4.69 7.75
N TYR A 29 0.72 -4.95 7.71
CA TYR A 29 -0.22 -4.05 7.08
C TYR A 29 -0.45 -2.85 7.98
N TYR A 30 -0.09 -1.66 7.50
CA TYR A 30 -0.38 -0.41 8.16
C TYR A 30 -1.60 0.22 7.47
N PRO A 31 -2.78 0.28 8.11
CA PRO A 31 -3.96 0.85 7.48
C PRO A 31 -3.79 2.35 7.30
N THR A 32 -3.81 2.82 6.05
CA THR A 32 -4.02 4.24 5.73
C THR A 32 -5.50 4.49 5.47
N THR A 33 -5.95 5.72 5.68
CA THR A 33 -7.31 6.10 5.28
C THR A 33 -7.40 6.20 3.76
N HIS A 34 -8.39 5.53 3.17
CA HIS A 34 -8.63 5.59 1.73
C HIS A 34 -9.34 6.89 1.34
N ASN A 35 -8.74 7.66 0.44
CA ASN A 35 -9.35 8.85 -0.12
C ASN A 35 -10.46 8.47 -1.11
N SER A 36 -11.67 8.98 -0.89
CA SER A 36 -12.77 8.93 -1.86
C SER A 36 -13.24 10.36 -2.11
N PRO A 37 -12.57 11.09 -3.02
CA PRO A 37 -12.84 12.51 -3.19
C PRO A 37 -14.21 12.73 -3.84
N MET A 38 -14.98 13.65 -3.28
CA MET A 38 -16.37 13.90 -3.69
C MET A 38 -16.44 15.18 -4.53
N LEU A 39 -15.83 15.12 -5.72
CA LEU A 39 -15.75 16.21 -6.68
C LEU A 39 -16.92 16.13 -7.68
N ASN A 40 -17.73 17.17 -7.78
CA ASN A 40 -18.91 17.26 -8.65
C ASN A 40 -18.71 18.18 -9.85
N ASN A 41 -17.98 19.28 -9.68
CA ASN A 41 -17.80 20.29 -10.72
C ASN A 41 -16.32 20.56 -11.01
N LYS A 42 -16.03 20.96 -12.25
CA LYS A 42 -14.70 21.42 -12.65
C LYS A 42 -14.20 22.52 -11.72
N GLY A 43 -12.94 22.40 -11.32
CA GLY A 43 -12.25 23.36 -10.47
C GLY A 43 -12.49 23.16 -8.98
N GLU A 44 -13.31 22.19 -8.58
CA GLU A 44 -13.44 21.81 -7.17
C GLU A 44 -12.13 21.23 -6.66
N PHE A 45 -11.79 21.63 -5.43
CA PHE A 45 -10.60 21.18 -4.72
C PHE A 45 -11.03 20.64 -3.36
N GLN A 46 -10.49 19.49 -2.99
CA GLN A 46 -10.71 18.86 -1.71
C GLN A 46 -9.37 18.55 -1.05
N ALA A 47 -9.25 18.87 0.24
CA ALA A 47 -8.12 18.49 1.05
C ALA A 47 -8.62 18.02 2.41
N SER A 48 -8.04 16.93 2.92
CA SER A 48 -8.27 16.43 4.27
C SER A 48 -6.96 15.93 4.86
N GLY A 49 -6.82 16.05 6.17
CA GLY A 49 -5.67 15.55 6.89
C GLY A 49 -6.07 14.89 8.18
N ILE A 50 -5.32 13.85 8.56
CA ILE A 50 -5.50 13.13 9.82
C ILE A 50 -4.14 13.12 10.53
N ILE A 51 -4.16 13.50 11.79
CA ILE A 51 -2.98 13.47 12.66
C ILE A 51 -3.34 12.59 13.85
N GLY A 52 -2.53 11.58 14.12
CA GLY A 52 -2.65 10.74 15.30
C GLY A 52 -1.29 10.46 15.92
N THR A 53 -1.24 9.49 16.82
CA THR A 53 -0.01 9.15 17.56
C THR A 53 1.00 8.49 16.63
N GLY A 54 1.95 9.29 16.16
CA GLY A 54 3.01 8.83 15.26
C GLY A 54 2.61 8.78 13.79
N ASN A 55 1.36 9.06 13.42
CA ASN A 55 0.89 9.11 12.03
C ASN A 55 0.47 10.52 11.60
N PHE A 56 0.81 10.87 10.36
CA PHE A 56 0.37 12.05 9.64
C PHE A 56 -0.08 11.64 8.25
N GLU A 57 -1.32 11.96 7.90
CA GLU A 57 -1.91 11.67 6.59
C GLU A 57 -2.46 12.96 5.98
N LEU A 58 -2.16 13.17 4.70
CA LEU A 58 -2.64 14.27 3.89
C LEU A 58 -3.24 13.71 2.61
N GLN A 59 -4.46 14.11 2.30
CA GLN A 59 -5.20 13.67 1.12
C GLN A 59 -5.66 14.91 0.36
N THR A 60 -5.36 14.96 -0.93
CA THR A 60 -5.73 16.11 -1.78
C THR A 60 -6.31 15.62 -3.10
N ALA A 61 -7.29 16.34 -3.63
CA ALA A 61 -7.90 16.07 -4.91
C ALA A 61 -8.35 17.35 -5.62
N TYR A 62 -8.32 17.33 -6.94
CA TYR A 62 -8.70 18.45 -7.80
C TYR A 62 -9.45 17.98 -9.04
N ALA A 63 -10.59 18.60 -9.34
CA ALA A 63 -11.38 18.34 -10.54
C ALA A 63 -10.85 19.13 -11.74
N ILE A 64 -10.21 18.43 -12.68
CA ILE A 64 -9.75 19.01 -13.96
C ILE A 64 -10.96 19.30 -14.87
N THR A 65 -11.99 18.45 -14.82
CA THR A 65 -13.27 18.59 -15.52
C THR A 65 -14.42 18.19 -14.58
N ASP A 66 -15.66 18.29 -15.06
CA ASP A 66 -16.84 17.84 -14.30
C ASP A 66 -16.88 16.31 -14.05
N ASN A 67 -16.01 15.54 -14.71
CA ASN A 67 -15.97 14.08 -14.59
C ASN A 67 -14.57 13.48 -14.38
N ILE A 68 -13.51 14.30 -14.46
CA ILE A 68 -12.13 13.85 -14.30
C ILE A 68 -11.51 14.68 -13.19
N GLY A 69 -11.12 13.99 -12.12
CA GLY A 69 -10.30 14.52 -11.05
C GLY A 69 -8.94 13.84 -11.02
N VAL A 70 -8.00 14.49 -10.37
CA VAL A 70 -6.73 13.90 -9.96
C VAL A 70 -6.63 14.00 -8.44
N MET A 71 -5.98 13.02 -7.83
CA MET A 71 -5.72 12.99 -6.40
C MET A 71 -4.25 12.72 -6.11
N LEU A 72 -3.79 13.26 -4.99
CA LEU A 72 -2.48 13.01 -4.42
C LEU A 72 -2.64 12.86 -2.92
N ASN A 73 -2.23 11.71 -2.41
CA ASN A 73 -2.28 11.36 -1.00
C ASN A 73 -0.87 11.04 -0.50
N GLY A 74 -0.59 11.40 0.75
CA GLY A 74 0.65 11.10 1.44
C GLY A 74 0.38 10.65 2.86
N SER A 75 1.08 9.63 3.32
CA SER A 75 1.07 9.17 4.71
C SER A 75 2.49 9.01 5.23
N TYR A 76 2.70 9.44 6.46
CA TYR A 76 3.91 9.29 7.23
C TYR A 76 3.57 8.63 8.55
N PHE A 77 4.27 7.55 8.89
CA PHE A 77 4.20 6.92 10.19
C PHE A 77 5.58 6.72 10.79
N ASN A 78 5.70 7.03 12.08
CA ASN A 78 6.89 6.79 12.89
C ASN A 78 6.43 6.29 14.26
N GLY A 79 6.69 5.00 14.52
CA GLY A 79 6.34 4.34 15.76
C GLY A 79 7.52 3.58 16.33
N THR A 80 7.65 3.62 17.65
CA THR A 80 8.57 2.75 18.39
C THR A 80 7.74 1.67 19.06
N ARG A 81 8.11 0.41 18.84
CA ARG A 81 7.57 -0.73 19.60
C ARG A 81 8.66 -1.38 20.41
N GLU A 82 8.43 -1.55 21.70
CA GLU A 82 9.28 -2.37 22.56
C GLU A 82 8.75 -3.80 22.55
N ILE A 83 9.59 -4.75 22.18
CA ILE A 83 9.29 -6.17 22.31
C ILE A 83 10.21 -6.75 23.38
N GLU A 84 9.62 -7.38 24.37
CA GLU A 84 10.34 -8.14 25.38
C GLU A 84 10.35 -9.62 25.00
N ILE A 85 11.52 -10.19 24.75
CA ILE A 85 11.70 -11.64 24.56
C ILE A 85 12.74 -12.11 25.58
N ASN A 86 12.37 -13.06 26.44
CA ASN A 86 13.26 -13.66 27.44
C ASN A 86 14.00 -12.62 28.33
N ASN A 87 13.30 -11.61 28.86
CA ASN A 87 13.87 -10.48 29.63
C ASN A 87 14.85 -9.57 28.86
N GLU A 88 14.97 -9.73 27.54
CA GLU A 88 15.71 -8.83 26.68
C GLU A 88 14.73 -7.85 26.00
N LYS A 89 14.85 -6.56 26.33
CA LYS A 89 14.05 -5.50 25.71
C LYS A 89 14.69 -5.10 24.40
N THR A 90 14.00 -5.38 23.30
CA THR A 90 14.41 -4.93 21.96
C THR A 90 13.49 -3.81 21.52
N GLU A 91 14.05 -2.63 21.32
CA GLU A 91 13.35 -1.49 20.73
C GLU A 91 13.39 -1.61 19.19
N ILE A 92 12.22 -1.69 18.57
CA ILE A 92 12.11 -1.77 17.11
C ILE A 92 11.44 -0.48 16.64
N LYS A 93 12.18 0.29 15.85
CA LYS A 93 11.69 1.50 15.20
C LYS A 93 11.05 1.14 13.86
N GLU A 94 9.81 1.55 13.66
CA GLU A 94 9.07 1.39 12.41
C GLU A 94 8.82 2.75 11.78
N MET A 95 9.20 2.88 10.50
CA MET A 95 8.93 4.07 9.70
C MET A 95 8.29 3.65 8.39
N HIS A 96 7.14 4.23 8.07
CA HIS A 96 6.41 3.97 6.83
C HIS A 96 6.05 5.29 6.16
N ASN A 97 6.43 5.41 4.89
CA ASN A 97 6.07 6.54 4.05
C ASN A 97 5.32 5.99 2.84
N LEU A 98 4.15 6.54 2.58
CA LEU A 98 3.30 6.16 1.45
C LEU A 98 2.94 7.41 0.66
N ILE A 99 3.03 7.32 -0.65
CA ILE A 99 2.58 8.37 -1.57
C ILE A 99 1.77 7.67 -2.65
N GLU A 100 0.54 8.14 -2.85
CA GLU A 100 -0.40 7.58 -3.81
C GLU A 100 -0.95 8.70 -4.69
N ALA A 101 -1.07 8.44 -5.99
CA ALA A 101 -1.68 9.36 -6.93
C ALA A 101 -2.69 8.59 -7.81
N GLY A 102 -3.75 9.27 -8.22
CA GLY A 102 -4.83 8.69 -9.02
C GLY A 102 -5.59 9.73 -9.82
#